data_AF-A0A0A8WX79-F1
#
_entry.id   AF-A0A0A8WX79-F1
#
_cell.length_a   1.000
_cell.length_b   1.000
_cell.length_c   1.000
_cell.angle_alpha   90.00
_cell.angle_beta   90.00
_cell.angle_gamma   90.00
#
_symmetry.space_group_name_H-M   'P 1'
#
loop_
_entity.id
_entity.type
_entity.pdbx_description
1 polymer ?
#
loop_
_entity_poly.entity_id
_entity_poly.type
_entity_poly.pdbx_seq_one_letter_code
_entity_poly.pdbx_strand_id
1 'polypeptide(L)'
;MKTKKIARTLIPAATLICLTMTQSAYSYQSPEAQNFMSGFNSFKNKDYRTAIKQLATLLEQPESQLRELALVFLARAYFKDGNTDESAYLLHLWKQEFPDSSLRTTLEQDLLRETAKIDIATILAKKEQERIARERAEQERLAAIKAEEERKAREMAEAERIAREKAAAERLANHKAAIYATVSTPKLLLSLPSNDLEAVAGKEMSVLLTVTNPGILPDSFALAAAFPSGWQAHFEVDGKQAEKTAEIAPGSSVSAMLRIKPPKTILEGQQLSLPIRLTSQIAGDRPISSEIAMVASAPIVRAVVKKVDSVDGDSARAQCQVSVLNVGSADASTLNIKLTHSASHVPEPAGSAPFSIVSGGAIKIGQLNLASGGLQEFLINFKVKDSNNKGISCKAELSLE
;
A
#
# COMPACT_ATOMS: atom_id res chain seq x y z
N MET A 1 50.62 -15.60 -25.69
CA MET A 1 52.02 -16.07 -25.83
C MET A 1 52.06 -17.59 -25.74
N LYS A 2 52.20 -18.29 -26.86
CA LYS A 2 53.07 -19.48 -27.03
C LYS A 2 53.11 -19.81 -28.52
N THR A 3 54.25 -19.45 -29.07
CA THR A 3 54.70 -19.55 -30.45
C THR A 3 55.17 -20.97 -30.81
N LYS A 4 55.21 -21.22 -32.12
CA LYS A 4 56.05 -22.18 -32.86
C LYS A 4 55.63 -23.66 -32.83
N LYS A 5 55.38 -24.24 -34.01
CA LYS A 5 56.48 -24.77 -34.85
C LYS A 5 56.04 -24.97 -36.30
N ILE A 6 56.89 -24.48 -37.19
CA ILE A 6 56.97 -24.81 -38.63
C ILE A 6 57.81 -26.08 -38.74
N ALA A 7 57.42 -27.03 -39.60
CA ALA A 7 58.36 -27.88 -40.34
C ALA A 7 57.65 -28.56 -41.52
N ARG A 8 57.99 -28.13 -42.74
CA ARG A 8 57.86 -28.88 -43.99
C ARG A 8 58.72 -30.14 -43.90
N THR A 9 58.30 -31.25 -44.53
CA THR A 9 59.01 -31.92 -45.66
C THR A 9 58.49 -33.33 -45.96
N LEU A 10 58.54 -33.68 -47.25
CA LEU A 10 58.76 -35.00 -47.87
C LEU A 10 57.55 -35.86 -48.30
N ILE A 11 57.32 -35.81 -49.62
CA ILE A 11 56.69 -36.83 -50.48
C ILE A 11 57.73 -37.95 -50.72
N PRO A 12 57.35 -39.24 -50.85
CA PRO A 12 57.36 -39.82 -52.19
C PRO A 12 56.26 -40.88 -52.48
N ALA A 13 55.87 -40.88 -53.75
CA ALA A 13 55.56 -42.05 -54.59
C ALA A 13 54.40 -42.99 -54.23
N ALA A 14 53.30 -42.86 -54.97
CA ALA A 14 52.56 -44.01 -55.47
C ALA A 14 51.78 -43.66 -56.76
N THR A 15 52.32 -44.14 -57.88
CA THR A 15 51.59 -44.72 -59.02
C THR A 15 50.50 -43.90 -59.74
N LEU A 16 50.95 -43.29 -60.84
CA LEU A 16 50.42 -43.43 -62.20
C LEU A 16 49.13 -44.28 -62.36
N ILE A 17 47.99 -43.63 -62.53
CA ILE A 17 46.90 -44.12 -63.38
C ILE A 17 46.51 -42.97 -64.32
N CYS A 18 47.07 -43.05 -65.52
CA CYS A 18 46.65 -42.27 -66.67
C CYS A 18 45.32 -42.86 -67.16
N LEU A 19 44.20 -42.36 -66.62
CA LEU A 19 42.88 -42.57 -67.22
C LEU A 19 42.63 -41.40 -68.16
N THR A 20 42.72 -41.67 -69.45
CA THR A 20 42.24 -40.80 -70.53
C THR A 20 40.73 -40.60 -70.38
N MET A 21 40.35 -39.65 -69.52
CA MET A 21 39.02 -39.06 -69.55
C MET A 21 38.98 -38.20 -70.80
N THR A 22 38.45 -38.77 -71.88
CA THR A 22 37.78 -38.00 -72.91
C THR A 22 36.79 -37.08 -72.20
N GLN A 23 37.12 -35.79 -72.10
CA GLN A 23 36.18 -34.79 -71.63
C GLN A 23 35.08 -34.70 -72.69
N SER A 24 34.01 -35.45 -72.47
CA SER A 24 32.73 -35.18 -73.12
C SER A 24 32.38 -33.75 -72.76
N ALA A 25 32.44 -32.83 -73.73
CA ALA A 25 31.97 -31.47 -73.56
C ALA A 25 30.48 -31.53 -73.21
N TYR A 26 30.14 -31.35 -71.93
CA TYR A 26 28.75 -31.10 -71.54
C TYR A 26 28.36 -29.72 -72.11
N SER A 27 27.35 -29.69 -72.98
CA SER A 27 26.78 -28.44 -73.46
C SER A 27 26.05 -27.73 -72.32
N TYR A 28 26.66 -26.72 -71.72
CA TYR A 28 26.00 -25.84 -70.77
C TYR A 28 25.10 -24.86 -71.55
N GLN A 29 23.79 -25.10 -71.54
CA GLN A 29 22.82 -24.17 -72.12
C GLN A 29 22.48 -23.12 -71.06
N SER A 30 22.78 -21.85 -71.32
CA SER A 30 22.42 -20.77 -70.39
C SER A 30 20.90 -20.68 -70.20
N PRO A 31 20.40 -20.20 -69.05
CA PRO A 31 18.96 -19.98 -68.84
C PRO A 31 18.33 -19.11 -69.95
N GLU A 32 19.06 -18.11 -70.44
CA GLU A 32 18.65 -17.29 -71.59
C GLU A 32 18.52 -18.10 -72.88
N ALA A 33 19.50 -18.95 -73.19
CA ALA A 33 19.45 -19.83 -74.35
C ALA A 33 18.33 -20.88 -74.23
N GLN A 34 18.00 -21.34 -73.02
CA GLN A 34 16.87 -22.24 -72.79
C GLN A 34 15.53 -21.54 -73.02
N ASN A 35 15.38 -20.31 -72.53
CA ASN A 35 14.19 -19.48 -72.76
C ASN A 35 14.01 -19.14 -74.25
N PHE A 36 15.09 -18.77 -74.94
CA PHE A 36 15.07 -18.53 -76.37
C PHE A 36 14.66 -19.78 -77.15
N MET A 37 15.28 -20.93 -76.85
CA MET A 37 14.95 -22.19 -77.53
C MET A 37 13.51 -22.63 -77.28
N SER A 38 12.98 -22.39 -76.07
CA SER A 38 11.58 -22.63 -75.76
C SER A 38 10.66 -21.74 -76.60
N GLY A 39 10.89 -20.42 -76.59
CA GLY A 39 10.13 -19.46 -77.40
C GLY A 39 10.22 -19.73 -78.90
N PHE A 40 11.40 -20.09 -79.39
CA PHE A 40 11.63 -20.45 -80.79
C PHE A 40 10.93 -21.75 -81.19
N ASN A 41 10.92 -22.76 -80.32
CA ASN A 41 10.16 -23.99 -80.56
C ASN A 41 8.65 -23.72 -80.60
N SER A 42 8.13 -22.88 -79.70
CA SER A 42 6.74 -22.43 -79.74
C SER A 42 6.43 -21.69 -81.05
N PHE A 43 7.33 -20.81 -81.49
CA PHE A 43 7.20 -20.11 -82.78
C PHE A 43 7.14 -21.08 -83.97
N LYS A 44 8.03 -22.08 -84.00
CA LYS A 44 8.03 -23.13 -85.03
C LYS A 44 6.74 -23.95 -85.04
N ASN A 45 6.18 -24.20 -83.85
CA ASN A 45 4.91 -24.90 -83.68
C ASN A 45 3.67 -24.01 -83.96
N LYS A 46 3.88 -22.77 -84.43
CA LYS A 46 2.84 -21.76 -84.69
C LYS A 46 2.05 -21.32 -83.45
N ASP A 47 2.57 -21.63 -82.25
CA ASP A 47 2.04 -21.09 -81.00
C ASP A 47 2.68 -19.72 -80.73
N TYR A 48 2.19 -18.72 -81.48
CA TYR A 48 2.76 -17.37 -81.46
C TYR A 48 2.55 -16.66 -80.13
N ARG A 49 1.44 -16.91 -79.42
CA ARG A 49 1.17 -16.30 -78.10
C ARG A 49 2.14 -16.80 -77.04
N THR A 50 2.41 -18.10 -77.01
CA THR A 50 3.40 -18.67 -76.10
C THR A 50 4.81 -18.24 -76.50
N ALA A 51 5.12 -18.22 -77.81
CA ALA A 51 6.39 -17.70 -78.32
C ALA A 51 6.64 -16.24 -77.90
N ILE A 52 5.62 -15.38 -78.01
CA ILE A 52 5.69 -13.97 -77.59
C ILE A 52 6.03 -13.88 -76.10
N LYS A 53 5.30 -14.59 -75.23
CA LYS A 53 5.55 -14.57 -73.79
C LYS A 53 6.96 -15.04 -73.43
N GLN A 54 7.43 -16.10 -74.07
CA GLN A 54 8.72 -16.72 -73.77
C GLN A 54 9.91 -15.93 -74.34
N LEU A 55 9.77 -15.32 -75.52
CA LEU A 55 10.82 -14.50 -76.11
C LEU A 55 10.86 -13.09 -75.51
N ALA A 56 9.74 -12.55 -75.02
CA ALA A 56 9.69 -11.21 -74.42
C ALA A 56 10.50 -11.10 -73.14
N THR A 57 10.64 -12.18 -72.37
CA THR A 57 11.49 -12.21 -71.16
C THR A 57 12.96 -11.94 -71.47
N LEU A 58 13.41 -12.24 -72.70
CA LEU A 58 14.79 -11.96 -73.13
C LEU A 58 15.04 -10.48 -73.39
N LEU A 59 13.99 -9.68 -73.59
CA LEU A 59 14.09 -8.23 -73.72
C LEU A 59 14.14 -7.51 -72.37
N GLU A 60 13.87 -8.21 -71.26
CA GLU A 60 13.99 -7.66 -69.91
C GLU A 60 15.45 -7.48 -69.48
N GLN A 61 16.39 -8.19 -70.12
CA GLN A 61 17.82 -8.11 -69.87
C GLN A 61 18.52 -7.38 -71.02
N PRO A 62 18.88 -6.10 -70.84
CA PRO A 62 19.30 -5.30 -71.98
C PRO A 62 20.59 -5.76 -72.67
N GLU A 63 21.44 -6.45 -71.92
CA GLU A 63 22.77 -6.92 -72.30
C GLU A 63 22.78 -8.37 -72.85
N SER A 64 21.61 -8.98 -73.07
CA SER A 64 21.56 -10.37 -73.52
C SER A 64 22.17 -10.54 -74.91
N GLN A 65 23.07 -11.52 -75.06
CA GLN A 65 23.67 -11.89 -76.35
C GLN A 65 22.62 -12.39 -77.36
N LEU A 66 21.43 -12.77 -76.89
CA LEU A 66 20.32 -13.24 -77.72
C LEU A 66 19.30 -12.14 -78.05
N ARG A 67 19.54 -10.89 -77.61
CA ARG A 67 18.61 -9.76 -77.80
C ARG A 67 18.27 -9.52 -79.26
N GLU A 68 19.26 -9.54 -80.15
CA GLU A 68 19.05 -9.35 -81.59
C GLU A 68 18.07 -10.40 -82.16
N LEU A 69 18.34 -11.67 -81.88
CA LEU A 69 17.49 -12.78 -82.30
C LEU A 69 16.11 -12.71 -81.64
N ALA A 70 16.04 -12.34 -80.36
CA ALA A 70 14.79 -12.18 -79.63
C ALA A 70 13.91 -11.09 -80.27
N LEU A 71 14.47 -9.92 -80.61
CA LEU A 71 13.75 -8.84 -81.29
C LEU A 71 13.21 -9.28 -82.66
N VAL A 72 14.05 -9.94 -83.47
CA VAL A 72 13.67 -10.41 -84.80
C VAL A 72 12.57 -11.47 -84.72
N PHE A 73 12.71 -12.46 -83.84
CA PHE A 73 11.71 -13.52 -83.70
C PHE A 73 10.44 -13.05 -83.00
N LEU A 74 10.52 -12.09 -82.07
CA LEU A 74 9.34 -11.45 -81.50
C LEU A 74 8.59 -10.64 -82.55
N ALA A 75 9.28 -9.84 -83.36
CA ALA A 75 8.66 -9.09 -84.44
C ALA A 75 7.90 -10.04 -85.39
N ARG A 76 8.51 -11.17 -85.76
CA ARG A 76 7.86 -12.21 -86.55
C ARG A 76 6.66 -12.84 -85.82
N ALA A 77 6.81 -13.16 -84.53
CA ALA A 77 5.74 -13.78 -83.74
C ALA A 77 4.53 -12.86 -83.60
N TYR A 78 4.73 -11.58 -83.25
CA TYR A 78 3.67 -10.58 -83.19
C TYR A 78 2.99 -10.35 -84.54
N PHE A 79 3.75 -10.34 -85.64
CA PHE A 79 3.18 -10.25 -86.98
C PHE A 79 2.28 -11.44 -87.30
N LYS A 80 2.72 -12.66 -86.97
CA LYS A 80 1.95 -13.88 -87.21
C LYS A 80 0.75 -14.04 -86.27
N ASP A 81 0.79 -13.45 -85.08
CA ASP A 81 -0.34 -13.35 -84.15
C ASP A 81 -1.36 -12.25 -84.53
N GLY A 82 -1.03 -11.41 -85.53
CA GLY A 82 -1.89 -10.32 -86.02
C GLY A 82 -1.68 -8.97 -85.33
N ASN A 83 -0.69 -8.86 -84.43
CA ASN A 83 -0.35 -7.61 -83.76
C ASN A 83 0.76 -6.88 -84.54
N THR A 84 0.35 -6.21 -85.61
CA THR A 84 1.25 -5.55 -86.55
C THR A 84 1.95 -4.33 -85.96
N ASP A 85 1.33 -3.65 -84.99
CA ASP A 85 1.88 -2.46 -84.33
C ASP A 85 3.09 -2.82 -83.45
N GLU A 86 2.97 -3.85 -82.61
CA GLU A 86 4.11 -4.34 -81.81
C GLU A 86 5.21 -4.92 -82.70
N SER A 87 4.84 -5.57 -83.81
CA SER A 87 5.81 -6.05 -84.80
C SER A 87 6.60 -4.91 -85.43
N ALA A 88 5.93 -3.83 -85.87
CA ALA A 88 6.59 -2.66 -86.45
C ALA A 88 7.49 -1.94 -85.44
N TYR A 89 7.04 -1.82 -84.19
CA TYR A 89 7.85 -1.26 -83.10
C TYR A 89 9.13 -2.09 -82.84
N LEU A 90 9.03 -3.41 -82.76
CA LEU A 90 10.19 -4.27 -82.53
C LEU A 90 11.16 -4.29 -83.70
N LEU A 91 10.67 -4.23 -84.95
CA LEU A 91 11.55 -4.06 -86.12
C LEU A 91 12.21 -2.69 -86.14
N HIS A 92 11.52 -1.63 -85.72
CA HIS A 92 12.11 -0.31 -85.58
C HIS A 92 13.25 -0.33 -84.54
N LEU A 93 12.98 -0.89 -83.37
CA LEU A 93 13.96 -1.04 -82.29
C LEU A 93 15.16 -1.87 -82.73
N TRP A 94 14.94 -3.01 -83.38
CA TRP A 94 16.00 -3.84 -83.93
C TRP A 94 16.85 -3.11 -84.98
N LYS A 95 16.22 -2.33 -85.88
CA LYS A 95 16.97 -1.52 -86.87
C LYS A 95 17.84 -0.45 -86.22
N GLN A 96 17.39 0.12 -85.10
CA GLN A 96 18.15 1.12 -84.33
C GLN A 96 19.31 0.48 -83.57
N GLU A 97 19.07 -0.65 -82.90
CA GLU A 97 20.06 -1.34 -82.08
C GLU A 97 21.09 -2.13 -82.90
N PHE A 98 20.67 -2.67 -84.05
CA PHE A 98 21.50 -3.51 -84.91
C PHE A 98 21.53 -2.96 -86.35
N PRO A 99 22.14 -1.78 -86.57
CA PRO A 99 22.13 -1.07 -87.84
C PRO A 99 22.99 -1.71 -88.93
N ASP A 100 23.73 -2.79 -88.67
CA ASP A 100 24.55 -3.51 -89.66
C ASP A 100 24.28 -5.03 -89.67
N SER A 101 23.13 -5.45 -89.13
CA SER A 101 22.79 -6.87 -89.02
C SER A 101 22.70 -7.59 -90.37
N SER A 102 23.33 -8.76 -90.46
CA SER A 102 23.21 -9.69 -91.58
C SER A 102 21.82 -10.34 -91.68
N LEU A 103 21.03 -10.34 -90.59
CA LEU A 103 19.69 -10.95 -90.55
C LEU A 103 18.64 -10.17 -91.36
N ARG A 104 18.96 -8.96 -91.82
CA ARG A 104 18.09 -8.14 -92.69
C ARG A 104 17.64 -8.86 -93.95
N THR A 105 18.52 -9.63 -94.54
CA THR A 105 18.22 -10.39 -95.76
C THR A 105 17.32 -11.59 -95.49
N THR A 106 17.12 -11.97 -94.21
CA THR A 106 16.28 -13.10 -93.80
C THR A 106 14.83 -12.70 -93.49
N LEU A 107 14.53 -11.40 -93.44
CA LEU A 107 13.18 -10.92 -93.12
C LEU A 107 12.24 -11.12 -94.30
N GLU A 108 11.03 -11.60 -93.99
CA GLU A 108 9.97 -11.83 -94.96
C GLU A 108 9.56 -10.50 -95.64
N GLN A 109 9.45 -10.50 -96.97
CA GLN A 109 9.11 -9.28 -97.72
C GLN A 109 7.74 -8.70 -97.31
N ASP A 110 6.77 -9.56 -96.99
CA ASP A 110 5.44 -9.13 -96.56
C ASP A 110 5.48 -8.48 -95.17
N LEU A 111 6.29 -9.00 -94.24
CA LEU A 111 6.54 -8.39 -92.93
C LEU A 111 7.12 -6.99 -93.09
N LEU A 112 8.14 -6.84 -93.95
CA LEU A 112 8.77 -5.55 -94.23
C LEU A 112 7.79 -4.56 -94.88
N ARG A 113 6.99 -5.00 -95.86
CA ARG A 113 6.03 -4.16 -96.56
C ARG A 113 4.90 -3.68 -95.65
N GLU A 114 4.32 -4.57 -94.84
CA GLU A 114 3.21 -4.20 -93.97
C GLU A 114 3.65 -3.32 -92.80
N THR A 115 4.80 -3.63 -92.18
CA THR A 115 5.32 -2.79 -91.08
C THR A 115 5.83 -1.43 -91.57
N ALA A 116 6.22 -1.29 -92.85
CA ALA A 116 6.60 0.00 -93.44
C ALA A 116 5.41 0.96 -93.65
N LYS A 117 4.17 0.45 -93.70
CA LYS A 117 2.96 1.29 -93.81
C LYS A 117 2.54 1.89 -92.47
N ILE A 118 3.08 1.37 -91.37
CA ILE A 118 2.70 1.77 -90.00
C ILE A 118 3.42 3.06 -89.64
N ASP A 119 2.67 4.02 -89.11
CA ASP A 119 3.25 5.23 -88.54
C ASP A 119 3.90 4.91 -87.19
N ILE A 120 5.19 4.59 -87.24
CA ILE A 120 6.01 4.28 -86.07
C ILE A 120 6.02 5.44 -85.07
N ALA A 121 5.91 6.70 -85.52
CA ALA A 121 5.94 7.86 -84.61
C ALA A 121 4.75 7.87 -83.65
N THR A 122 3.56 7.49 -84.13
CA THR A 122 2.36 7.35 -83.30
C THR A 122 2.51 6.23 -82.26
N ILE A 123 3.14 5.10 -82.64
CA ILE A 123 3.38 3.98 -81.70
C ILE A 123 4.41 4.37 -80.63
N LEU A 124 5.50 5.04 -81.01
CA LEU A 124 6.50 5.55 -80.07
C LEU A 124 5.89 6.54 -79.08
N ALA A 125 5.04 7.45 -79.55
CA ALA A 125 4.32 8.39 -78.68
C ALA A 125 3.41 7.65 -77.69
N LYS A 126 2.70 6.60 -78.12
CA LYS A 126 1.87 5.77 -77.25
C LYS A 126 2.69 5.00 -76.21
N LYS A 127 3.81 4.38 -76.61
CA LYS A 127 4.73 3.67 -75.69
C LYS A 127 5.34 4.61 -74.65
N GLU A 128 5.70 5.83 -75.05
CA GLU A 128 6.22 6.85 -74.14
C GLU A 128 5.15 7.36 -73.16
N GLN A 129 3.91 7.58 -73.63
CA GLN A 129 2.78 7.91 -72.75
C GLN A 129 2.50 6.79 -71.73
N GLU A 130 2.55 5.53 -72.14
CA GLU A 130 2.41 4.39 -71.22
C GLU A 130 3.56 4.32 -70.20
N ARG A 131 4.79 4.62 -70.61
CA ARG A 131 5.95 4.68 -69.70
C ARG A 131 5.77 5.77 -68.65
N ILE A 132 5.40 6.99 -69.07
CA ILE A 132 5.13 8.12 -68.18
C ILE A 132 3.95 7.80 -67.24
N ALA A 133 2.89 7.16 -67.73
CA ALA A 133 1.75 6.76 -66.91
C ALA A 133 2.14 5.70 -65.86
N ARG A 134 2.96 4.70 -66.22
CA ARG A 134 3.47 3.69 -65.28
C ARG A 134 4.38 4.31 -64.22
N GLU A 135 5.29 5.19 -64.62
CA GLU A 135 6.21 5.88 -63.71
C GLU A 135 5.44 6.77 -62.71
N ARG A 136 4.43 7.52 -63.18
CA ARG A 136 3.55 8.31 -62.31
C ARG A 136 2.73 7.42 -61.35
N ALA A 137 2.18 6.31 -61.84
CA ALA A 137 1.44 5.38 -61.00
C ALA A 137 2.33 4.73 -59.92
N GLU A 138 3.60 4.44 -60.24
CA GLU A 138 4.57 3.93 -59.28
C GLU A 138 4.97 4.99 -58.24
N GLN A 139 5.24 6.22 -58.69
CA GLN A 139 5.51 7.34 -57.78
C GLN A 139 4.33 7.61 -56.84
N GLU A 140 3.10 7.55 -57.34
CA GLU A 140 1.89 7.71 -56.52
C GLU A 140 1.74 6.57 -55.50
N ARG A 141 2.00 5.31 -55.90
CA ARG A 141 2.01 4.17 -54.97
C ARG A 141 3.06 4.34 -53.87
N LEU A 142 4.27 4.76 -54.23
CA LEU A 142 5.34 5.01 -53.26
C LEU A 142 5.00 6.18 -52.33
N ALA A 143 4.38 7.24 -52.85
CA ALA A 143 3.89 8.35 -52.04
C ALA A 143 2.76 7.92 -51.09
N ALA A 144 1.84 7.07 -51.53
CA ALA A 144 0.76 6.53 -50.71
C ALA A 144 1.28 5.65 -49.57
N ILE A 145 2.26 4.77 -49.85
CA ILE A 145 2.91 3.94 -48.82
C ILE A 145 3.59 4.83 -47.77
N LYS A 146 4.40 5.81 -48.20
CA LYS A 146 5.07 6.75 -47.27
C LYS A 146 4.07 7.55 -46.44
N ALA A 147 2.98 8.02 -47.04
CA ALA A 147 1.93 8.75 -46.33
C ALA A 147 1.22 7.87 -45.29
N GLU A 148 1.01 6.58 -45.59
CA GLU A 148 0.41 5.64 -44.64
C GLU A 148 1.36 5.31 -43.47
N GLU A 149 2.64 5.10 -43.75
CA GLU A 149 3.67 4.91 -42.71
C GLU A 149 3.77 6.12 -41.79
N GLU A 150 3.77 7.33 -42.35
CA GLU A 150 3.79 8.56 -41.57
C GLU A 150 2.53 8.72 -40.71
N ARG A 151 1.35 8.39 -41.26
CA ARG A 151 0.10 8.41 -40.49
C ARG A 151 0.15 7.45 -39.31
N LYS A 152 0.63 6.21 -39.52
CA LYS A 152 0.81 5.21 -38.44
C LYS A 152 1.83 5.68 -37.41
N ALA A 153 2.93 6.31 -37.83
CA ALA A 153 3.94 6.86 -36.92
C ALA A 153 3.36 7.99 -36.05
N ARG A 154 2.56 8.89 -36.64
CA ARG A 154 1.86 9.96 -35.90
C ARG A 154 0.85 9.41 -34.92
N GLU A 155 0.06 8.40 -35.32
CA GLU A 155 -0.92 7.74 -34.45
C GLU A 155 -0.25 7.03 -33.26
N MET A 156 0.84 6.31 -33.48
CA MET A 156 1.62 5.68 -32.40
C MET A 156 2.24 6.72 -31.46
N ALA A 157 2.79 7.81 -32.00
CA ALA A 157 3.36 8.90 -31.20
C ALA A 157 2.29 9.60 -30.34
N GLU A 158 1.09 9.80 -30.90
CA GLU A 158 -0.03 10.38 -30.15
C GLU A 158 -0.57 9.42 -29.08
N ALA A 159 -0.73 8.14 -29.41
CA ALA A 159 -1.13 7.11 -28.44
C ALA A 159 -0.11 7.00 -27.29
N GLU A 160 1.19 7.07 -27.59
CA GLU A 160 2.24 7.07 -26.58
C GLU A 160 2.20 8.34 -25.71
N ARG A 161 1.99 9.51 -26.29
CA ARG A 161 1.81 10.77 -25.53
C ARG A 161 0.64 10.67 -24.56
N ILE A 162 -0.51 10.18 -25.03
CA ILE A 162 -1.71 9.97 -24.22
C ILE A 162 -1.44 8.92 -23.12
N ALA A 163 -0.75 7.82 -23.42
CA ALA A 163 -0.40 6.80 -22.43
C ALA A 163 0.54 7.34 -21.35
N ARG A 164 1.56 8.13 -21.72
CA ARG A 164 2.46 8.79 -20.77
C ARG A 164 1.72 9.79 -19.88
N GLU A 165 0.81 10.58 -20.46
CA GLU A 165 0.00 11.56 -19.72
C GLU A 165 -0.93 10.87 -18.71
N LYS A 166 -1.61 9.79 -19.13
CA LYS A 166 -2.43 8.97 -18.23
C LYS A 166 -1.59 8.33 -17.11
N ALA A 167 -0.44 7.76 -17.44
CA ALA A 167 0.45 7.17 -16.44
C ALA A 167 1.01 8.22 -15.46
N ALA A 168 1.30 9.44 -15.92
CA ALA A 168 1.72 10.55 -15.06
C ALA A 168 0.57 11.01 -14.14
N ALA A 169 -0.65 11.14 -14.67
CA ALA A 169 -1.84 11.47 -13.90
C ALA A 169 -2.14 10.41 -12.83
N GLU A 170 -2.04 9.12 -13.17
CA GLU A 170 -2.22 8.01 -12.23
C GLU A 170 -1.13 8.01 -11.14
N ARG A 171 0.14 8.22 -11.50
CA ARG A 171 1.22 8.37 -10.52
C ARG A 171 0.96 9.54 -9.57
N LEU A 172 0.49 10.67 -10.09
CA LEU A 172 0.15 11.83 -9.27
C LEU A 172 -1.06 11.54 -8.36
N ALA A 173 -2.08 10.85 -8.86
CA ALA A 173 -3.24 10.42 -8.07
C ALA A 173 -2.84 9.44 -6.96
N ASN A 174 -2.03 8.43 -7.28
CA ASN A 174 -1.49 7.47 -6.32
C ASN A 174 -0.56 8.14 -5.31
N HIS A 175 0.27 9.10 -5.72
CA HIS A 175 1.13 9.86 -4.81
C HIS A 175 0.30 10.76 -3.88
N LYS A 176 -0.73 11.44 -4.39
CA LYS A 176 -1.67 12.21 -3.56
C LYS A 176 -2.43 11.32 -2.58
N ALA A 177 -2.91 10.15 -3.01
CA ALA A 177 -3.58 9.17 -2.17
C ALA A 177 -2.63 8.61 -1.10
N ALA A 178 -1.37 8.33 -1.46
CA ALA A 178 -0.34 7.91 -0.53
C ALA A 178 0.01 9.01 0.49
N ILE A 179 0.15 10.27 0.07
CA ILE A 179 0.33 11.40 1.00
C ILE A 179 -0.88 11.52 1.93
N TYR A 180 -2.10 11.47 1.42
CA TYR A 180 -3.30 11.48 2.26
C TYR A 180 -3.29 10.33 3.27
N ALA A 181 -2.89 9.12 2.87
CA ALA A 181 -2.78 7.96 3.76
C ALA A 181 -1.64 8.07 4.78
N THR A 182 -0.49 8.66 4.40
CA THR A 182 0.72 8.72 5.26
C THR A 182 0.65 9.89 6.25
N VAL A 183 0.05 11.02 5.86
CA VAL A 183 -0.18 12.12 6.79
C VAL A 183 -1.32 11.75 7.77
N SER A 184 -2.30 10.94 7.34
CA SER A 184 -3.49 10.56 8.12
C SER A 184 -3.27 9.45 9.17
N THR A 185 -2.05 9.15 9.60
CA THR A 185 -1.88 8.30 10.79
C THR A 185 -1.91 9.19 12.05
N PRO A 186 -3.01 9.25 12.81
CA PRO A 186 -3.08 10.04 14.01
C PRO A 186 -2.06 9.50 15.01
N LYS A 187 -1.12 10.36 15.40
CA LYS A 187 -0.47 10.22 16.69
C LYS A 187 -1.48 10.76 17.71
N LEU A 188 -1.42 10.29 18.94
CA LEU A 188 -2.31 10.73 20.00
C LEU A 188 -1.51 10.74 21.30
N LEU A 189 -1.69 11.78 22.11
CA LEU A 189 -0.94 11.98 23.34
C LEU A 189 -1.93 12.30 24.47
N LEU A 190 -1.88 11.47 25.51
CA LEU A 190 -2.58 11.66 26.76
C LEU A 190 -1.63 12.35 27.74
N SER A 191 -2.04 13.48 28.29
CA SER A 191 -1.32 14.12 29.39
C SER A 191 -2.11 13.94 30.68
N LEU A 192 -1.44 13.35 31.67
CA LEU A 192 -1.93 13.17 33.04
C LEU A 192 -1.20 14.16 33.96
N PRO A 193 -1.87 14.70 35.00
CA PRO A 193 -1.19 15.42 36.05
C PRO A 193 -0.22 14.46 36.77
N SER A 194 1.06 14.82 36.81
CA SER A 194 2.18 14.01 37.32
C SER A 194 2.26 13.95 38.85
N ASN A 195 1.14 14.06 39.56
CA ASN A 195 1.14 14.11 41.02
C ASN A 195 0.95 12.71 41.61
N ASP A 196 1.59 12.46 42.76
CA ASP A 196 1.30 11.31 43.61
C ASP A 196 -0.15 11.43 44.08
N LEU A 197 -1.05 10.71 43.42
CA LEU A 197 -2.47 10.75 43.74
C LEU A 197 -2.75 9.85 44.95
N GLU A 198 -3.58 10.33 45.85
CA GLU A 198 -4.02 9.57 47.02
C GLU A 198 -5.44 9.05 46.79
N ALA A 199 -5.61 7.74 46.92
CA ALA A 199 -6.92 7.09 46.82
C ALA A 199 -7.47 6.84 48.22
N VAL A 200 -8.33 7.74 48.70
CA VAL A 200 -8.90 7.64 50.05
C VAL A 200 -10.10 6.68 50.07
N ALA A 201 -10.09 5.74 51.01
CA ALA A 201 -11.11 4.70 51.16
C ALA A 201 -12.53 5.28 51.17
N GLY A 202 -13.35 4.88 50.21
CA GLY A 202 -14.76 5.28 50.09
C GLY A 202 -15.02 6.73 49.66
N LYS A 203 -14.00 7.57 49.49
CA LYS A 203 -14.16 8.96 49.04
C LYS A 203 -14.00 9.06 47.53
N GLU A 204 -14.85 9.85 46.89
CA GLU A 204 -14.71 10.12 45.46
C GLU A 204 -13.58 11.11 45.20
N MET A 205 -12.82 10.86 44.14
CA MET A 205 -11.76 11.72 43.64
C MET A 205 -11.93 11.93 42.13
N SER A 206 -11.33 13.02 41.63
CA SER A 206 -11.40 13.40 40.22
C SER A 206 -10.00 13.63 39.65
N VAL A 207 -9.71 13.00 38.51
CA VAL A 207 -8.46 13.19 37.77
C VAL A 207 -8.77 13.88 36.45
N LEU A 208 -8.20 15.05 36.24
CA LEU A 208 -8.33 15.77 34.98
C LEU A 208 -7.37 15.17 33.94
N LEU A 209 -7.89 14.82 32.78
CA LEU A 209 -7.16 14.26 31.65
C LEU A 209 -7.21 15.26 30.49
N THR A 210 -6.09 15.42 29.77
CA THR A 210 -6.07 16.17 28.51
C THR A 210 -5.87 15.20 27.36
N VAL A 211 -6.87 15.14 26.47
CA VAL A 211 -6.86 14.32 25.27
C VAL A 211 -6.55 15.22 24.08
N THR A 212 -5.39 15.01 23.45
CA THR A 212 -4.93 15.84 22.33
C THR A 212 -4.90 15.01 21.05
N ASN A 213 -5.45 15.55 19.96
CA ASN A 213 -5.35 14.96 18.62
C ASN A 213 -4.20 15.61 17.81
N PRO A 214 -2.95 15.11 17.86
CA PRO A 214 -1.87 15.56 16.98
C PRO A 214 -1.92 14.94 15.58
N GLY A 215 -3.00 14.23 15.21
CA GLY A 215 -3.27 13.85 13.82
C GLY A 215 -3.67 15.04 12.95
N ILE A 216 -3.81 14.80 11.64
CA ILE A 216 -4.22 15.83 10.66
C ILE A 216 -5.69 15.76 10.24
N LEU A 217 -6.41 14.72 10.67
CA LEU A 217 -7.84 14.61 10.47
C LEU A 217 -8.54 14.79 11.82
N PRO A 218 -9.75 15.39 11.82
CA PRO A 218 -10.64 15.32 12.97
C PRO A 218 -10.88 13.86 13.38
N ASP A 219 -10.89 13.58 14.68
CA ASP A 219 -11.12 12.21 15.20
C ASP A 219 -11.82 12.28 16.55
N SER A 220 -12.45 11.18 16.94
CA SER A 220 -13.05 11.01 18.25
C SER A 220 -12.41 9.80 18.93
N PHE A 221 -12.34 9.81 20.25
CA PHE A 221 -11.54 8.84 20.97
C PHE A 221 -12.37 8.12 22.02
N ALA A 222 -12.37 6.79 21.96
CA ALA A 222 -12.94 5.96 23.01
C ALA A 222 -12.03 5.98 24.23
N LEU A 223 -12.62 6.21 25.40
CA LEU A 223 -11.99 6.27 26.71
C LEU A 223 -12.29 4.98 27.45
N ALA A 224 -11.25 4.30 27.93
CA ALA A 224 -11.40 3.11 28.74
C ALA A 224 -10.42 3.15 29.91
N ALA A 225 -10.79 2.52 31.01
CA ALA A 225 -9.88 2.28 32.12
C ALA A 225 -10.19 0.92 32.74
N ALA A 226 -9.15 0.24 33.24
CA ALA A 226 -9.28 -1.07 33.88
C ALA A 226 -9.09 -0.92 35.39
N PHE A 227 -10.19 -1.03 36.14
CA PHE A 227 -10.19 -0.86 37.58
C PHE A 227 -10.18 -2.21 38.32
N PRO A 228 -9.58 -2.29 39.52
CA PRO A 228 -9.71 -3.44 40.39
C PRO A 228 -11.18 -3.67 40.82
N SER A 229 -11.48 -4.86 41.33
CA SER A 229 -12.83 -5.19 41.80
C SER A 229 -13.30 -4.25 42.92
N GLY A 230 -14.57 -3.86 42.89
CA GLY A 230 -15.19 -2.99 43.90
C GLY A 230 -14.97 -1.49 43.70
N TRP A 231 -14.14 -1.08 42.74
CA TRP A 231 -13.97 0.32 42.37
C TRP A 231 -15.10 0.78 41.46
N GLN A 232 -15.53 2.03 41.66
CA GLN A 232 -16.48 2.69 40.76
C GLN A 232 -15.74 3.81 40.03
N ALA A 233 -15.92 3.90 38.72
CA ALA A 233 -15.32 4.96 37.95
C ALA A 233 -16.07 5.20 36.65
N HIS A 234 -16.04 6.46 36.20
CA HIS A 234 -16.62 6.88 34.93
C HIS A 234 -15.89 8.12 34.41
N PHE A 235 -15.94 8.31 33.09
CA PHE A 235 -15.41 9.50 32.44
C PHE A 235 -16.53 10.52 32.23
N GLU A 236 -16.21 11.80 32.43
CA GLU A 236 -17.04 12.95 32.09
C GLU A 236 -16.32 13.79 31.03
N VAL A 237 -16.97 14.05 29.90
CA VAL A 237 -16.49 14.95 28.84
C VAL A 237 -17.51 16.07 28.71
N ASP A 238 -17.06 17.32 28.70
CA ASP A 238 -17.93 18.51 28.69
C ASP A 238 -19.03 18.48 29.77
N GLY A 239 -18.69 17.94 30.95
CA GLY A 239 -19.59 17.83 32.10
C GLY A 239 -20.65 16.72 32.00
N LYS A 240 -20.57 15.83 31.01
CA LYS A 240 -21.50 14.69 30.85
C LYS A 240 -20.73 13.38 30.87
N GLN A 241 -21.31 12.36 31.51
CA GLN A 241 -20.73 11.02 31.51
C GLN A 241 -20.65 10.49 30.07
N ALA A 242 -19.45 10.13 29.61
CA ALA A 242 -19.20 9.71 28.24
C ALA A 242 -17.99 8.77 28.15
N GLU A 243 -18.13 7.66 27.44
CA GLU A 243 -17.04 6.72 27.15
C GLU A 243 -16.25 7.11 25.90
N LYS A 244 -16.56 8.28 25.33
CA LYS A 244 -15.99 8.75 24.07
C LYS A 244 -15.98 10.27 24.02
N THR A 245 -14.94 10.86 23.45
CA THR A 245 -14.88 12.30 23.21
C THR A 245 -15.77 12.73 22.04
N ALA A 246 -16.12 14.01 21.99
CA ALA A 246 -16.54 14.64 20.74
C ALA A 246 -15.40 14.58 19.69
N GLU A 247 -15.72 14.96 18.47
CA GLU A 247 -14.72 15.09 17.40
C GLU A 247 -13.76 16.23 17.73
N ILE A 248 -12.47 15.92 17.78
CA ILE A 248 -11.38 16.83 18.10
C ILE A 248 -10.65 17.16 16.80
N ALA A 249 -10.61 18.44 16.45
CA ALA A 249 -9.88 18.91 15.28
C ALA A 249 -8.35 18.67 15.40
N PRO A 250 -7.62 18.64 14.27
CA PRO A 250 -6.16 18.52 14.25
C PRO A 250 -5.46 19.54 15.17
N GLY A 251 -4.52 19.06 15.98
CA GLY A 251 -3.76 19.85 16.94
C GLY A 251 -4.55 20.36 18.15
N SER A 252 -5.86 20.07 18.23
CA SER A 252 -6.72 20.53 19.33
C SER A 252 -6.76 19.51 20.48
N SER A 253 -7.24 19.97 21.63
CA SER A 253 -7.38 19.17 22.85
C SER A 253 -8.77 19.32 23.47
N VAL A 254 -9.21 18.28 24.17
CA VAL A 254 -10.38 18.33 25.04
C VAL A 254 -10.01 17.85 26.44
N SER A 255 -10.68 18.40 27.45
CA SER A 255 -10.57 17.94 28.82
C SER A 255 -11.59 16.84 29.11
N ALA A 256 -11.12 15.75 29.69
CA ALA A 256 -11.97 14.68 30.22
C ALA A 256 -11.70 14.52 31.72
N MET A 257 -12.74 14.42 32.53
CA MET A 257 -12.61 14.18 33.97
C MET A 257 -12.85 12.70 34.25
N LEU A 258 -11.88 12.03 34.86
CA LEU A 258 -12.07 10.68 35.37
C LEU A 258 -12.51 10.75 36.83
N ARG A 259 -13.74 10.33 37.11
CA ARG A 259 -14.29 10.18 38.46
C ARG A 259 -13.96 8.78 38.96
N ILE A 260 -13.44 8.70 40.18
CA ILE A 260 -13.02 7.43 40.78
C ILE A 260 -13.48 7.41 42.23
N LYS A 261 -14.11 6.32 42.65
CA LYS A 261 -14.45 6.05 44.04
C LYS A 261 -13.86 4.71 44.45
N PRO A 262 -12.76 4.72 45.23
CA PRO A 262 -12.19 3.52 45.81
C PRO A 262 -13.20 2.85 46.77
N PRO A 263 -13.21 1.52 46.88
CA PRO A 263 -14.02 0.83 47.88
C PRO A 263 -13.56 1.19 49.30
N LYS A 264 -14.44 1.03 50.30
CA LYS A 264 -14.06 1.19 51.72
C LYS A 264 -13.06 0.13 52.20
N THR A 265 -12.89 -0.94 51.44
CA THR A 265 -12.05 -2.11 51.76
C THR A 265 -10.64 -2.04 51.16
N ILE A 266 -10.22 -0.89 50.61
CA ILE A 266 -8.84 -0.74 50.12
C ILE A 266 -7.85 -0.92 51.27
N LEU A 267 -6.67 -1.45 50.96
CA LEU A 267 -5.61 -1.68 51.95
C LEU A 267 -4.73 -0.43 52.05
N GLU A 268 -4.49 0.02 53.28
CA GLU A 268 -3.57 1.11 53.58
C GLU A 268 -2.19 0.92 52.92
N GLY A 269 -1.68 1.98 52.29
CA GLY A 269 -0.35 2.01 51.67
C GLY A 269 -0.20 1.17 50.40
N GLN A 270 -1.29 0.55 49.91
CA GLN A 270 -1.25 -0.20 48.66
C GLN A 270 -0.90 0.72 47.48
N GLN A 271 0.16 0.36 46.75
CA GLN A 271 0.51 1.00 45.49
C GLN A 271 -0.43 0.48 44.40
N LEU A 272 -1.06 1.40 43.68
CA LEU A 272 -2.02 1.10 42.63
C LEU A 272 -1.57 1.76 41.33
N SER A 273 -1.67 1.01 40.23
CA SER A 273 -1.48 1.53 38.88
C SER A 273 -2.76 1.27 38.09
N LEU A 274 -3.43 2.36 37.68
CA LEU A 274 -4.66 2.30 36.90
C LEU A 274 -4.35 2.64 35.44
N PRO A 275 -4.41 1.67 34.51
CA PRO A 275 -4.20 1.93 33.10
C PRO A 275 -5.43 2.63 32.51
N ILE A 276 -5.23 3.82 31.95
CA ILE A 276 -6.15 4.51 31.06
C ILE A 276 -5.76 4.18 29.63
N ARG A 277 -6.75 3.80 28.82
CA ARG A 277 -6.60 3.50 27.41
C ARG A 277 -7.43 4.45 26.58
N LEU A 278 -6.85 4.86 25.46
CA LEU A 278 -7.48 5.76 24.52
C LEU A 278 -7.33 5.18 23.11
N THR A 279 -8.46 5.02 22.42
CA THR A 279 -8.51 4.37 21.11
C THR A 279 -9.10 5.31 20.08
N SER A 280 -8.32 5.65 19.06
CA SER A 280 -8.77 6.37 17.86
C SER A 280 -9.90 5.60 17.17
N GLN A 281 -10.92 6.31 16.72
CA GLN A 281 -12.06 5.70 16.01
C GLN A 281 -11.81 5.59 14.51
N ILE A 282 -10.85 6.35 13.97
CA ILE A 282 -10.51 6.35 12.54
C ILE A 282 -9.33 5.44 12.24
N ALA A 283 -8.30 5.40 13.09
CA ALA A 283 -7.07 4.63 12.87
C ALA A 283 -6.99 3.34 13.70
N GLY A 284 -8.08 2.95 14.34
CA GLY A 284 -8.13 1.93 15.38
C GLY A 284 -7.42 0.62 15.02
N ASP A 285 -6.36 0.33 15.78
CA ASP A 285 -5.80 -1.03 15.96
C ASP A 285 -4.88 -1.14 17.19
N ARG A 286 -4.42 -0.01 17.77
CA ARG A 286 -3.65 -0.01 19.03
C ARG A 286 -4.13 1.08 19.99
N PRO A 287 -4.63 0.73 21.19
CA PRO A 287 -4.92 1.72 22.22
C PRO A 287 -3.61 2.33 22.73
N ILE A 288 -3.61 3.64 22.95
CA ILE A 288 -2.55 4.31 23.70
C ILE A 288 -2.88 4.17 25.18
N SER A 289 -1.91 3.68 25.94
CA SER A 289 -2.05 3.45 27.37
C SER A 289 -1.22 4.46 28.15
N SER A 290 -1.77 4.97 29.24
CA SER A 290 -1.02 5.68 30.29
C SER A 290 -1.47 5.16 31.63
N GLU A 291 -0.60 5.24 32.63
CA GLU A 291 -0.89 4.72 33.96
C GLU A 291 -1.05 5.88 34.94
N ILE A 292 -2.11 5.82 35.75
CA ILE A 292 -2.24 6.65 36.94
C ILE A 292 -1.68 5.85 38.11
N ALA A 293 -0.57 6.33 38.67
CA ALA A 293 -0.05 5.84 39.94
C ALA A 293 -0.79 6.51 41.10
N MET A 294 -1.20 5.72 42.09
CA MET A 294 -1.80 6.23 43.32
C MET A 294 -1.45 5.35 44.52
N VAL A 295 -1.51 5.95 45.70
CA VAL A 295 -1.33 5.25 46.97
C VAL A 295 -2.66 5.20 47.69
N ALA A 296 -3.07 4.00 48.10
CA ALA A 296 -4.26 3.79 48.88
C ALA A 296 -4.09 4.35 50.30
N SER A 297 -5.11 5.08 50.77
CA SER A 297 -5.13 5.71 52.08
C SER A 297 -6.44 5.37 52.79
N ALA A 298 -6.33 4.79 53.98
CA ALA A 298 -7.42 4.26 54.76
C ALA A 298 -7.21 4.60 56.25
N PRO A 299 -8.30 4.90 56.99
CA PRO A 299 -8.19 5.11 58.42
C PRO A 299 -7.88 3.78 59.13
N ILE A 300 -6.93 3.80 60.06
CA ILE A 300 -6.61 2.66 60.92
C ILE A 300 -6.74 3.13 62.36
N VAL A 301 -7.88 2.82 62.99
CA VAL A 301 -8.16 3.25 64.35
C VAL A 301 -7.85 2.15 65.36
N ARG A 302 -7.24 2.54 66.48
CA ARG A 302 -6.95 1.66 67.62
C ARG A 302 -7.43 2.31 68.90
N ALA A 303 -8.07 1.52 69.77
CA ALA A 303 -8.46 1.96 71.10
C ALA A 303 -7.67 1.19 72.15
N VAL A 304 -7.18 1.93 73.13
CA VAL A 304 -6.57 1.39 74.35
C VAL A 304 -7.44 1.81 75.52
N VAL A 305 -7.83 0.84 76.34
CA VAL A 305 -8.59 1.10 77.55
C VAL A 305 -7.68 0.85 78.75
N LYS A 306 -7.45 1.88 79.54
CA LYS A 306 -6.70 1.80 80.80
C LYS A 306 -7.66 1.97 81.97
N LYS A 307 -7.55 1.07 82.94
CA LYS A 307 -8.16 1.27 84.26
C LYS A 307 -7.39 2.37 84.98
N VAL A 308 -8.11 3.33 85.53
CA VAL A 308 -7.55 4.35 86.41
C VAL A 308 -8.08 4.05 87.81
N ASP A 309 -7.17 3.68 88.72
CA ASP A 309 -7.51 3.47 90.12
C ASP A 309 -7.88 4.83 90.75
N SER A 310 -8.87 4.83 91.64
CA SER A 310 -9.44 6.03 92.24
C SER A 310 -8.36 6.91 92.88
N VAL A 311 -8.20 8.14 92.41
CA VAL A 311 -7.17 9.10 92.88
C VAL A 311 -7.38 9.52 94.35
N ASP A 312 -8.59 9.35 94.90
CA ASP A 312 -8.97 9.94 96.20
C ASP A 312 -9.29 8.92 97.32
N GLY A 313 -8.94 7.64 97.16
CA GLY A 313 -9.26 6.62 98.19
C GLY A 313 -10.76 6.32 98.36
N ASP A 314 -11.62 6.89 97.52
CA ASP A 314 -13.05 6.59 97.45
C ASP A 314 -13.28 5.27 96.68
N SER A 315 -13.29 4.18 97.43
CA SER A 315 -13.56 2.82 96.93
C SER A 315 -14.93 2.64 96.25
N ALA A 316 -15.81 3.65 96.29
CA ALA A 316 -17.12 3.65 95.64
C ALA A 316 -17.09 4.13 94.18
N ARG A 317 -15.95 4.61 93.68
CA ARG A 317 -15.79 5.11 92.30
C ARG A 317 -14.69 4.38 91.55
N ALA A 318 -14.90 4.19 90.25
CA ALA A 318 -13.93 3.61 89.34
C ALA A 318 -13.87 4.42 88.03
N GLN A 319 -12.72 4.41 87.36
CA GLN A 319 -12.52 5.16 86.12
C GLN A 319 -11.90 4.28 85.03
N CYS A 320 -12.32 4.53 83.80
CA CYS A 320 -11.68 4.01 82.59
C CYS A 320 -11.27 5.17 81.69
N GLN A 321 -9.98 5.22 81.33
CA GLN A 321 -9.47 6.09 80.28
C GLN A 321 -9.49 5.32 78.97
N VAL A 322 -10.19 5.85 77.97
CA VAL A 322 -10.25 5.30 76.61
C VAL A 322 -9.46 6.24 75.70
N SER A 323 -8.31 5.79 75.22
CA SER A 323 -7.47 6.52 74.28
C SER A 323 -7.65 5.91 72.89
N VAL A 324 -8.04 6.73 71.90
CA VAL A 324 -8.28 6.31 70.52
C VAL A 324 -7.31 7.02 69.60
N LEU A 325 -6.52 6.25 68.86
CA LEU A 325 -5.50 6.73 67.94
C LEU A 325 -5.83 6.30 66.52
N ASN A 326 -5.78 7.24 65.58
CA ASN A 326 -5.76 6.93 64.15
C ASN A 326 -4.30 6.82 63.68
N VAL A 327 -3.86 5.62 63.33
CA VAL A 327 -2.52 5.34 62.77
C VAL A 327 -2.55 5.14 61.25
N GLY A 328 -3.72 5.29 60.60
CA GLY A 328 -3.85 5.23 59.15
C GLY A 328 -3.64 6.61 58.52
N SER A 329 -3.35 6.62 57.22
CA SER A 329 -3.02 7.84 56.46
C SER A 329 -4.25 8.70 56.17
N ALA A 330 -5.47 8.12 56.19
CA ALA A 330 -6.70 8.87 55.99
C ALA A 330 -7.39 9.24 57.31
N ASP A 331 -8.14 10.34 57.28
CA ASP A 331 -9.02 10.74 58.39
C ASP A 331 -10.11 9.70 58.65
N ALA A 332 -10.24 9.29 59.92
CA ALA A 332 -11.33 8.48 60.39
C ALA A 332 -12.55 9.37 60.64
N SER A 333 -13.49 9.36 59.71
CA SER A 333 -14.75 10.10 59.84
C SER A 333 -15.84 9.20 60.42
N THR A 334 -16.77 9.77 61.19
CA THR A 334 -17.93 9.04 61.75
C THR A 334 -17.58 7.81 62.59
N LEU A 335 -16.48 7.86 63.34
CA LEU A 335 -16.06 6.78 64.22
C LEU A 335 -17.07 6.60 65.36
N ASN A 336 -17.53 5.36 65.52
CA ASN A 336 -18.37 4.92 66.61
C ASN A 336 -17.58 3.99 67.54
N ILE A 337 -17.61 4.31 68.84
CA ILE A 337 -17.01 3.54 69.91
C ILE A 337 -18.15 2.99 70.76
N LYS A 338 -18.18 1.67 70.93
CA LYS A 338 -19.04 0.98 71.89
C LYS A 338 -18.18 0.49 73.05
N LEU A 339 -18.39 1.06 74.23
CA LEU A 339 -17.72 0.63 75.45
C LEU A 339 -18.66 -0.28 76.26
N THR A 340 -18.16 -1.46 76.59
CA THR A 340 -18.79 -2.40 77.51
C THR A 340 -18.02 -2.42 78.83
N HIS A 341 -18.70 -2.64 79.95
CA HIS A 341 -18.11 -2.62 81.28
C HIS A 341 -18.65 -3.73 82.19
N SER A 342 -18.01 -3.96 83.34
CA SER A 342 -18.48 -4.95 84.33
C SER A 342 -19.83 -4.57 84.96
N ALA A 343 -20.66 -5.57 85.25
CA ALA A 343 -22.07 -5.38 85.66
C ALA A 343 -22.24 -4.70 87.04
N SER A 344 -21.22 -4.81 87.91
CA SER A 344 -21.17 -4.21 89.25
C SER A 344 -20.90 -2.70 89.24
N HIS A 345 -20.86 -2.06 88.06
CA HIS A 345 -20.62 -0.63 87.89
C HIS A 345 -21.77 0.03 87.10
N VAL A 346 -22.13 1.26 87.47
CA VAL A 346 -23.04 2.14 86.73
C VAL A 346 -22.22 3.28 86.14
N PRO A 347 -22.32 3.56 84.84
CA PRO A 347 -21.67 4.73 84.26
C PRO A 347 -22.29 6.00 84.82
N GLU A 348 -21.44 6.90 85.30
CA GLU A 348 -21.84 8.24 85.71
C GLU A 348 -21.59 9.23 84.56
N PRO A 349 -22.55 10.11 84.24
CA PRO A 349 -22.31 11.18 83.29
C PRO A 349 -21.25 12.14 83.85
N ALA A 350 -20.07 12.13 83.25
CA ALA A 350 -18.97 12.99 83.62
C ALA A 350 -18.75 14.05 82.54
N GLY A 351 -19.32 15.24 82.74
CA GLY A 351 -19.09 16.40 81.86
C GLY A 351 -19.62 16.22 80.42
N SER A 352 -19.25 17.17 79.55
CA SER A 352 -19.75 17.35 78.18
C SER A 352 -19.29 16.31 77.17
N ALA A 353 -18.85 15.12 77.60
CA ALA A 353 -18.45 14.07 76.67
C ALA A 353 -19.70 13.55 75.93
N PRO A 354 -19.69 13.48 74.59
CA PRO A 354 -20.86 13.17 73.76
C PRO A 354 -21.15 11.66 73.76
N PHE A 355 -21.45 11.11 74.94
CA PHE A 355 -21.76 9.69 75.09
C PHE A 355 -23.21 9.46 75.50
N SER A 356 -23.80 8.39 74.98
CA SER A 356 -25.14 7.93 75.36
C SER A 356 -25.06 6.52 75.93
N ILE A 357 -25.90 6.23 76.92
CA ILE A 357 -26.04 4.89 77.48
C ILE A 357 -27.12 4.17 76.67
N VAL A 358 -26.79 3.01 76.10
CA VAL A 358 -27.71 2.19 75.30
C VAL A 358 -28.24 1.01 76.12
N SER A 359 -29.28 0.34 75.60
CA SER A 359 -29.90 -0.83 76.24
C SER A 359 -28.85 -1.87 76.64
N GLY A 360 -28.86 -2.29 77.91
CA GLY A 360 -27.85 -3.20 78.48
C GLY A 360 -26.67 -2.51 79.16
N GLY A 361 -26.67 -1.17 79.27
CA GLY A 361 -25.69 -0.40 80.03
C GLY A 361 -24.40 -0.06 79.28
N ALA A 362 -24.24 -0.50 78.03
CA ALA A 362 -23.10 -0.11 77.21
C ALA A 362 -23.12 1.40 76.90
N ILE A 363 -21.94 1.97 76.72
CA ILE A 363 -21.77 3.40 76.40
C ILE A 363 -21.44 3.52 74.92
N LYS A 364 -22.17 4.36 74.19
CA LYS A 364 -21.86 4.70 72.79
C LYS A 364 -21.27 6.11 72.73
N ILE A 365 -20.11 6.24 72.13
CA ILE A 365 -19.51 7.51 71.71
C ILE A 365 -19.54 7.50 70.18
N GLY A 366 -20.36 8.35 69.57
CA GLY A 366 -20.62 8.31 68.13
C GLY A 366 -20.10 9.55 67.40
N GLN A 367 -20.02 9.46 66.08
CA GLN A 367 -19.72 10.57 65.17
C GLN A 367 -18.39 11.28 65.46
N LEU A 368 -17.40 10.56 65.99
CA LEU A 368 -16.08 11.14 66.21
C LEU A 368 -15.34 11.26 64.87
N ASN A 369 -14.78 12.44 64.61
CA ASN A 369 -13.84 12.64 63.51
C ASN A 369 -12.43 12.70 64.09
N LEU A 370 -11.55 11.84 63.61
CA LEU A 370 -10.17 11.74 64.08
C LEU A 370 -9.25 11.82 62.87
N ALA A 371 -8.49 12.92 62.78
CA ALA A 371 -7.53 13.13 61.70
C ALA A 371 -6.45 12.04 61.68
N SER A 372 -5.78 11.86 60.55
CA SER A 372 -4.57 11.02 60.48
C SER A 372 -3.55 11.42 61.55
N GLY A 373 -3.00 10.45 62.28
CA GLY A 373 -2.12 10.65 63.43
C GLY A 373 -2.79 11.23 64.69
N GLY A 374 -4.10 11.50 64.65
CA GLY A 374 -4.84 12.10 65.75
C GLY A 374 -5.05 11.13 66.92
N LEU A 375 -4.92 11.65 68.15
CA LEU A 375 -5.22 10.97 69.41
C LEU A 375 -6.35 11.70 70.13
N GLN A 376 -7.40 10.97 70.50
CA GLN A 376 -8.48 11.49 71.34
C GLN A 376 -8.61 10.63 72.60
N GLU A 377 -8.75 11.27 73.76
CA GLU A 377 -8.90 10.58 75.04
C GLU A 377 -10.24 10.93 75.69
N PHE A 378 -10.86 9.91 76.30
CA PHE A 378 -12.09 10.03 77.05
C PHE A 378 -11.89 9.44 78.44
N LEU A 379 -12.30 10.18 79.47
CA LEU A 379 -12.34 9.67 80.84
C LEU A 379 -13.79 9.36 81.21
N ILE A 380 -14.06 8.12 81.59
CA ILE A 380 -15.41 7.66 81.93
C ILE A 380 -15.43 7.25 83.39
N ASN A 381 -16.33 7.89 84.13
CA ASN A 381 -16.54 7.65 85.55
C ASN A 381 -17.62 6.59 85.77
N PHE A 382 -17.42 5.76 86.79
CA PHE A 382 -18.34 4.71 87.18
C PHE A 382 -18.58 4.73 88.69
N LYS A 383 -19.83 4.51 89.09
CA LYS A 383 -20.23 4.22 90.47
C LYS A 383 -20.31 2.72 90.70
N VAL A 384 -19.73 2.23 91.79
CA VAL A 384 -19.82 0.82 92.19
C VAL A 384 -21.22 0.53 92.76
N LYS A 385 -21.89 -0.52 92.27
CA LYS A 385 -23.24 -0.94 92.74
C LYS A 385 -23.20 -1.72 94.05
N ASP A 386 -22.21 -2.59 94.23
CA ASP A 386 -22.12 -3.53 95.35
C ASP A 386 -20.76 -3.42 96.05
N SER A 387 -20.72 -3.58 97.37
CA SER A 387 -19.50 -3.51 98.20
C SER A 387 -18.44 -4.59 97.89
N ASN A 388 -18.76 -5.54 97.01
CA ASN A 388 -17.84 -6.58 96.54
C ASN A 388 -17.11 -6.12 95.25
N ASN A 389 -16.22 -5.14 95.39
CA ASN A 389 -15.53 -4.49 94.28
C ASN A 389 -14.43 -5.40 93.68
N LYS A 390 -14.75 -6.11 92.59
CA LYS A 390 -13.77 -6.89 91.80
C LYS A 390 -12.95 -6.05 90.80
N GLY A 391 -13.04 -4.72 90.87
CA GLY A 391 -12.43 -3.78 89.94
C GLY A 391 -13.24 -3.58 88.66
N ILE A 392 -13.14 -2.37 88.08
CA ILE A 392 -13.73 -2.07 86.78
C ILE A 392 -12.97 -2.81 85.68
N SER A 393 -13.72 -3.40 84.75
CA SER A 393 -13.20 -3.91 83.48
C SER A 393 -13.98 -3.25 82.37
N CYS A 394 -13.28 -2.71 81.38
CA CYS A 394 -13.85 -1.97 80.26
C CYS A 394 -13.27 -2.52 78.95
N LYS A 395 -14.12 -2.72 77.93
CA LYS A 395 -13.71 -3.15 76.58
C LYS A 395 -14.36 -2.24 75.54
N ALA A 396 -13.53 -1.70 74.65
CA ALA A 396 -13.96 -0.84 73.55
C ALA A 396 -14.03 -1.63 72.23
N GLU A 397 -15.12 -1.44 71.48
CA GLU A 397 -15.31 -1.92 70.12
C GLU A 397 -15.43 -0.70 69.19
N LEU A 398 -14.68 -0.70 68.09
CA LEU A 398 -14.62 0.39 67.12
C LEU A 398 -15.37 0.01 65.84
N SER A 399 -16.08 0.97 65.25
CA SER A 399 -16.73 0.81 63.95
C SER A 399 -16.72 2.13 63.19
N LEU A 400 -16.43 2.07 61.90
CA LEU A 400 -16.46 3.20 60.96
C LEU A 400 -17.65 3.01 60.03
N GLU A 401 -18.41 4.07 59.77
CA GLU A 401 -19.61 4.03 58.92
C GLU A 401 -19.35 4.25 57.43
#